data_AF-A0A520ES28-F1
#
_entry.id   AF-A0A520ES28-F1
#
_cell.length_a   1.000
_cell.length_b   1.000
_cell.length_c   1.000
_cell.angle_alpha   90.00
_cell.angle_beta   90.00
_cell.angle_gamma   90.00
#
_symmetry.space_group_name_H-M   'P 1'
#
loop_
_entity.id
_entity.type
_entity.pdbx_description
1 polymer ?
#
loop_
_entity_poly.entity_id
_entity_poly.type
_entity_poly.pdbx_seq_one_letter_code
_entity_poly.pdbx_strand_id
1 'polypeptide(L)'
;MNSERSRLIGIAYRMLGSYSDAEDAASEALLRWYRLTDAERDEIDVPRAWLTRVVGRICLDLLGSARVRREHYVGQWLPEPVRALATGDDGTSDPADRVALHESVGLALLVVLDSLSPAERVAFVLHDAFAVPFDDIANVLGRTPAACRQLASAARRRVHDDRRGPSAPDTHDRVVRAFVAAAAGGDLDALVALLAPDITLVSDGGGRVSAARNPVRGANRVARFVLGITVKSTDL
;
A
#
# COMPACT_ATOMS: atom_id res chain seq x y z
N MET A 1 3.55 -24.84 1.17
CA MET A 1 4.49 -23.87 0.56
C MET A 1 3.77 -22.69 -0.09
N ASN A 2 2.73 -22.91 -0.92
CA ASN A 2 1.91 -21.79 -1.46
C ASN A 2 1.39 -20.86 -0.36
N SER A 3 0.91 -21.41 0.76
CA SER A 3 0.46 -20.61 1.91
C SER A 3 1.54 -19.71 2.52
N GLU A 4 2.81 -20.10 2.51
CA GLU A 4 3.91 -19.25 2.97
C GLU A 4 4.24 -18.17 1.94
N ARG A 5 4.20 -18.48 0.63
CA ARG A 5 4.36 -17.48 -0.42
C ARG A 5 3.30 -16.38 -0.31
N SER A 6 2.02 -16.75 -0.23
CA SER A 6 0.92 -15.78 -0.12
C SER A 6 1.02 -14.94 1.16
N ARG A 7 1.46 -15.54 2.27
CA ARG A 7 1.74 -14.80 3.52
C ARG A 7 2.87 -13.79 3.35
N LEU A 8 3.99 -14.17 2.73
CA LEU A 8 5.13 -13.28 2.51
C LEU A 8 4.79 -12.14 1.56
N ILE A 9 4.00 -12.41 0.52
CA ILE A 9 3.45 -11.37 -0.37
C ILE A 9 2.56 -10.42 0.42
N GLY A 10 1.67 -10.94 1.28
CA GLY A 10 0.80 -10.11 2.12
C GLY A 10 1.57 -9.18 3.08
N ILE A 11 2.71 -9.64 3.60
CA ILE A 11 3.63 -8.82 4.41
C ILE A 11 4.30 -7.77 3.54
N ALA A 12 4.94 -8.18 2.44
CA ALA A 12 5.72 -7.31 1.58
C ALA A 12 4.85 -6.24 0.91
N TYR A 13 3.61 -6.57 0.51
CA TYR A 13 2.69 -5.61 -0.11
C TYR A 13 2.30 -4.48 0.85
N ARG A 14 2.03 -4.78 2.12
CA ARG A 14 1.76 -3.74 3.14
C ARG A 14 2.97 -2.86 3.42
N MET A 15 4.18 -3.38 3.22
CA MET A 15 5.40 -2.59 3.36
C MET A 15 5.67 -1.73 2.11
N LEU A 16 5.63 -2.33 0.93
CA LEU A 16 6.12 -1.73 -0.31
C LEU A 16 5.05 -0.93 -1.06
N GLY A 17 3.78 -1.34 -0.94
CA GLY A 17 2.67 -0.74 -1.67
C GLY A 17 2.68 -1.00 -3.17
N SER A 18 3.49 -1.95 -3.65
CA SER A 18 3.48 -2.46 -5.03
C SER A 18 3.42 -3.97 -4.99
N TYR A 19 2.56 -4.55 -5.83
CA TYR A 19 2.36 -5.99 -5.87
C TYR A 19 3.55 -6.71 -6.50
N SER A 20 4.10 -6.18 -7.60
CA SER A 20 5.29 -6.74 -8.24
C SER A 20 6.48 -6.75 -7.30
N ASP A 21 6.76 -5.63 -6.63
CA ASP A 21 7.85 -5.55 -5.65
C ASP A 21 7.63 -6.53 -4.48
N ALA A 22 6.38 -6.78 -4.09
CA ALA A 22 6.03 -7.74 -3.05
C ALA A 22 6.24 -9.19 -3.49
N GLU A 23 5.88 -9.54 -4.73
CA GLU A 23 6.15 -10.85 -5.31
C GLU A 23 7.64 -11.12 -5.43
N ASP A 24 8.41 -10.13 -5.88
CA ASP A 24 9.86 -10.23 -6.00
C ASP A 24 10.52 -10.41 -4.63
N ALA A 25 10.11 -9.62 -3.63
CA ALA A 25 10.63 -9.73 -2.27
C ALA A 25 10.30 -11.09 -1.63
N ALA A 26 9.08 -11.60 -1.82
CA ALA A 26 8.69 -12.91 -1.33
C ALA A 26 9.45 -14.05 -2.04
N SER A 27 9.63 -13.93 -3.35
CA SER A 27 10.34 -14.91 -4.16
C SER A 27 11.83 -14.97 -3.80
N GLU A 28 12.47 -13.81 -3.60
CA GLU A 28 13.85 -13.71 -3.11
C GLU A 28 14.01 -14.32 -1.71
N ALA A 29 13.06 -14.08 -0.79
CA ALA A 29 13.11 -14.68 0.55
C ALA A 29 13.03 -16.22 0.50
N LEU A 30 12.13 -16.76 -0.34
CA LEU A 30 12.02 -18.20 -0.55
C LEU A 30 13.27 -18.77 -1.26
N LEU A 31 13.83 -18.05 -2.22
CA LEU A 31 15.06 -18.47 -2.90
C LEU A 31 16.22 -18.58 -1.91
N ARG A 32 16.36 -17.62 -0.99
CA ARG A 32 17.35 -17.69 0.09
C ARG A 32 17.13 -18.91 0.99
N TRP A 33 15.89 -19.24 1.31
CA TRP A 33 15.57 -20.44 2.09
C TRP A 33 16.03 -21.73 1.38
N TYR A 34 15.74 -21.85 0.09
CA TYR A 34 16.14 -23.04 -0.68
C TYR A 34 17.65 -23.15 -0.92
N ARG A 35 18.36 -22.03 -0.89
CA ARG A 35 19.83 -21.99 -1.00
C ARG A 35 20.54 -22.44 0.27
N LEU A 36 19.86 -22.44 1.43
CA LEU A 36 20.43 -23.00 2.65
C LEU A 36 20.71 -24.50 2.46
N THR A 37 21.81 -24.95 3.01
CA THR A 37 22.09 -26.37 3.20
C THR A 37 21.15 -26.98 4.23
N ASP A 38 21.07 -28.31 4.28
CA ASP A 38 20.25 -28.98 5.29
C ASP A 38 20.71 -28.66 6.72
N ALA A 39 22.03 -28.61 6.95
CA ALA A 39 22.61 -28.23 8.23
C ALA A 39 22.22 -26.79 8.65
N GLU A 40 22.30 -25.82 7.73
CA GLU A 40 21.87 -24.44 8.03
C GLU A 40 20.37 -24.32 8.27
N ARG A 41 19.55 -25.17 7.63
CA ARG A 41 18.11 -25.22 7.91
C ARG A 41 17.82 -25.82 9.28
N ASP A 42 18.57 -26.83 9.70
CA ASP A 42 18.42 -27.48 11.00
C ASP A 42 18.79 -26.54 12.16
N GLU A 43 19.67 -25.57 11.94
CA GLU A 43 19.97 -24.50 12.90
C GLU A 43 18.83 -23.46 13.06
N ILE A 44 17.84 -23.47 12.16
CA ILE A 44 16.72 -22.52 12.20
C ILE A 44 15.53 -23.16 12.92
N ASP A 45 15.39 -22.84 14.20
CA ASP A 45 14.30 -23.35 15.05
C ASP A 45 12.90 -23.07 14.50
N VAL A 46 12.69 -21.87 13.93
CA VAL A 46 11.38 -21.43 13.44
C VAL A 46 11.51 -20.86 12.01
N PRO A 47 11.33 -21.70 10.97
CA PRO A 47 11.44 -21.30 9.57
C PRO A 47 10.58 -20.09 9.20
N ARG A 48 9.36 -20.04 9.77
CA ARG A 48 8.43 -18.93 9.55
C ARG A 48 8.99 -17.58 10.04
N ALA A 49 9.62 -17.57 11.21
CA ALA A 49 10.20 -16.37 11.79
C ALA A 49 11.44 -15.92 10.98
N TRP A 50 12.24 -16.89 10.51
CA TRP A 50 13.36 -16.61 9.62
C TRP A 50 12.89 -15.98 8.29
N LEU A 51 11.87 -16.56 7.63
CA LEU A 51 11.32 -16.01 6.40
C LEU A 51 10.74 -14.60 6.59
N THR A 52 10.03 -14.37 7.70
CA THR A 52 9.53 -13.03 8.07
C THR A 52 10.68 -12.04 8.28
N ARG A 53 11.77 -12.47 8.90
CA ARG A 53 12.96 -11.63 9.08
C ARG A 53 13.58 -11.25 7.74
N VAL A 54 13.77 -12.23 6.87
CA VAL A 54 14.38 -12.05 5.55
C VAL A 54 13.53 -11.14 4.67
N VAL A 55 12.23 -11.42 4.53
CA VAL A 55 11.35 -10.56 3.71
C VAL A 55 11.26 -9.14 4.29
N GLY A 56 11.22 -9.01 5.62
CA GLY A 56 11.20 -7.70 6.28
C GLY A 56 12.47 -6.89 6.01
N ARG A 57 13.63 -7.55 5.97
CA ARG A 57 14.91 -6.90 5.65
C ARG A 57 14.98 -6.46 4.19
N ILE A 58 14.57 -7.34 3.26
CA ILE A 58 14.47 -7.00 1.83
C ILE A 58 13.55 -5.79 1.64
N CYS A 59 12.38 -5.77 2.29
CA CYS A 59 11.45 -4.65 2.20
C CYS A 59 12.03 -3.36 2.78
N LEU A 60 12.75 -3.43 3.91
CA LEU A 60 13.41 -2.27 4.51
C LEU A 60 14.43 -1.64 3.55
N ASP A 61 15.25 -2.46 2.90
CA ASP A 61 16.27 -2.02 1.95
C ASP A 61 15.63 -1.40 0.68
N LEU A 62 14.57 -2.03 0.17
CA LEU A 62 13.79 -1.52 -0.95
C LEU A 62 13.11 -0.19 -0.61
N LEU A 63 12.55 -0.03 0.59
CA LEU A 63 11.94 1.23 1.03
C LEU A 63 12.96 2.35 1.18
N GLY A 64 14.16 2.06 1.70
CA GLY A 64 15.26 3.02 1.74
C GLY A 64 15.63 3.50 0.33
N SER A 65 15.80 2.57 -0.61
CA SER A 65 16.12 2.86 -2.00
C SER A 65 15.00 3.60 -2.73
N ALA A 66 13.74 3.21 -2.50
CA ALA A 66 12.57 3.83 -3.11
C ALA A 66 12.39 5.27 -2.63
N ARG A 67 12.66 5.57 -1.36
CA ARG A 67 12.62 6.95 -0.85
C ARG A 67 13.61 7.84 -1.59
N VAL A 68 14.85 7.38 -1.79
CA VAL A 68 15.86 8.12 -2.57
C VAL A 68 15.42 8.32 -4.02
N ARG A 69 14.79 7.31 -4.65
CA ARG A 69 14.23 7.47 -6.01
C ARG A 69 13.06 8.44 -6.06
N ARG A 70 12.17 8.42 -5.05
CA ARG A 70 10.98 9.29 -4.96
C ARG A 70 11.33 10.75 -4.76
N GLU A 71 12.44 11.06 -4.10
CA GLU A 71 12.98 12.44 -4.04
C GLU A 71 13.28 13.01 -5.45
N HIS A 72 13.48 12.14 -6.44
CA HIS A 72 13.74 12.51 -7.84
C HIS A 72 12.51 12.30 -8.75
N TYR A 73 11.36 11.88 -8.21
CA TYR A 73 10.16 11.61 -9.00
C TYR A 73 9.44 12.91 -9.37
N VAL A 74 8.99 13.01 -10.63
CA VAL A 74 8.24 14.17 -11.12
C VAL A 74 6.75 13.93 -10.84
N GLY A 75 6.18 14.67 -9.88
CA GLY A 75 4.76 14.57 -9.51
C GLY A 75 4.55 13.88 -8.16
N GLN A 76 3.30 13.53 -7.86
CA GLN A 76 2.93 12.84 -6.62
C GLN A 76 3.00 11.32 -6.84
N TRP A 77 3.71 10.60 -5.96
CA TRP A 77 3.72 9.13 -5.96
C TRP A 77 2.48 8.59 -5.25
N LEU A 78 1.83 7.58 -5.82
CA LEU A 78 0.78 6.80 -5.16
C LEU A 78 1.16 5.31 -5.13
N PRO A 79 0.83 4.58 -4.04
CA PRO A 79 0.94 3.14 -4.02
C PRO A 79 0.11 2.51 -5.15
N GLU A 80 0.59 1.38 -5.68
CA GLU A 80 -0.09 0.62 -6.70
C GLU A 80 -1.27 -0.16 -6.07
N PRO A 81 -2.53 0.19 -6.40
CA PRO A 81 -3.65 -0.60 -5.94
C PRO A 81 -3.61 -1.98 -6.62
N VAL A 82 -3.78 -3.05 -5.84
CA VAL A 82 -4.02 -4.38 -6.41
C VAL A 82 -5.30 -4.30 -7.22
N ARG A 83 -5.20 -4.47 -8.54
CA ARG A 83 -6.36 -4.54 -9.44
C ARG A 83 -7.08 -5.85 -9.19
N ALA A 84 -8.21 -5.78 -8.50
CA ALA A 84 -9.04 -6.95 -8.19
C ALA A 84 -9.87 -7.43 -9.41
N LEU A 85 -9.25 -7.59 -10.59
CA LEU A 85 -9.89 -8.00 -11.86
C LEU A 85 -10.54 -6.84 -12.64
N ALA A 86 -9.73 -5.99 -13.26
CA ALA A 86 -10.17 -5.20 -14.41
C ALA A 86 -8.99 -5.06 -15.37
N THR A 87 -9.05 -5.84 -16.45
CA THR A 87 -8.08 -6.03 -17.55
C THR A 87 -6.84 -6.88 -17.24
N GLY A 88 -6.78 -8.05 -17.86
CA GLY A 88 -5.55 -8.80 -18.13
C GLY A 88 -5.16 -9.80 -17.05
N ASP A 89 -5.41 -11.07 -17.33
CA ASP A 89 -4.79 -12.22 -16.68
C ASP A 89 -3.29 -12.18 -16.97
N ASP A 90 -2.51 -11.77 -15.98
CA ASP A 90 -1.05 -11.86 -15.97
C ASP A 90 -0.56 -13.11 -15.22
N GLY A 91 -1.33 -14.22 -15.22
CA GLY A 91 -0.86 -15.62 -15.19
C GLY A 91 0.11 -16.11 -14.10
N THR A 92 0.55 -15.28 -13.15
CA THR A 92 1.62 -15.62 -12.19
C THR A 92 1.14 -15.76 -10.75
N SER A 93 -0.10 -15.37 -10.43
CA SER A 93 -0.68 -15.51 -9.10
C SER A 93 -2.15 -15.88 -9.14
N ASP A 94 -2.60 -16.64 -8.13
CA ASP A 94 -4.00 -17.02 -7.97
C ASP A 94 -4.85 -15.74 -7.84
N PRO A 95 -5.83 -15.51 -8.72
CA PRO A 95 -6.75 -14.38 -8.62
C PRO A 95 -7.39 -14.24 -7.24
N ALA A 96 -7.61 -15.36 -6.53
CA ALA A 96 -8.16 -15.35 -5.17
C ALA A 96 -7.22 -14.66 -4.16
N ASP A 97 -5.91 -14.84 -4.29
CA ASP A 97 -4.92 -14.22 -3.40
C ASP A 97 -4.86 -12.70 -3.63
N ARG A 98 -5.04 -12.23 -4.87
CA ARG A 98 -5.09 -10.79 -5.21
C ARG A 98 -6.35 -10.12 -4.66
N VAL A 99 -7.50 -10.78 -4.79
CA VAL A 99 -8.77 -10.28 -4.24
C VAL A 99 -8.72 -10.23 -2.72
N ALA A 100 -8.26 -11.30 -2.07
CA ALA A 100 -8.10 -11.33 -0.61
C ALA A 100 -7.14 -10.23 -0.13
N LEU A 101 -6.06 -9.97 -0.88
CA LEU A 101 -5.12 -8.90 -0.54
C LEU A 101 -5.75 -7.51 -0.67
N HIS A 102 -6.52 -7.27 -1.73
CA HIS A 102 -7.27 -6.03 -1.96
C HIS A 102 -8.31 -5.77 -0.86
N GLU A 103 -9.09 -6.78 -0.49
CA GLU A 103 -10.07 -6.68 0.61
C GLU A 103 -9.39 -6.47 1.97
N SER A 104 -8.17 -7.01 2.15
CA SER A 104 -7.45 -6.94 3.42
C SER A 104 -6.69 -5.63 3.66
N VAL A 105 -6.50 -4.78 2.63
CA VAL A 105 -5.80 -3.49 2.73
C VAL A 105 -6.41 -2.46 1.77
N GLY A 106 -7.16 -1.49 2.30
CA GLY A 106 -7.65 -0.37 1.50
C GLY A 106 -6.52 0.55 1.02
N LEU A 107 -6.65 1.11 -0.19
CA LEU A 107 -5.67 2.05 -0.78
C LEU A 107 -5.34 3.24 0.15
N ALA A 108 -6.34 3.73 0.88
CA ALA A 108 -6.16 4.80 1.87
C ALA A 108 -5.12 4.41 2.94
N LEU A 109 -5.16 3.17 3.44
CA LEU A 109 -4.16 2.70 4.40
C LEU A 109 -2.77 2.62 3.77
N LEU A 110 -2.65 2.17 2.51
CA LEU A 110 -1.35 2.16 1.82
C LEU A 110 -0.78 3.57 1.63
N VAL A 111 -1.61 4.57 1.35
CA VAL A 111 -1.20 5.97 1.26
C VAL A 111 -0.71 6.48 2.62
N VAL A 112 -1.43 6.18 3.70
CA VAL A 112 -1.01 6.54 5.06
C VAL A 112 0.32 5.86 5.42
N LEU A 113 0.46 4.57 5.13
CA LEU A 113 1.71 3.84 5.31
C LEU A 113 2.83 4.46 4.49
N ASP A 114 2.53 5.04 3.32
CA ASP A 114 3.55 5.68 2.50
C ASP A 114 4.20 6.90 3.16
N SER A 115 3.45 7.62 4.00
CA SER A 115 3.94 8.76 4.78
C SER A 115 4.93 8.39 5.89
N LEU A 116 4.98 7.12 6.30
CA LEU A 116 5.85 6.64 7.36
C LEU A 116 7.30 6.54 6.89
N SER A 117 8.26 6.75 7.80
CA SER A 117 9.65 6.36 7.50
C SER A 117 9.75 4.85 7.29
N PRO A 118 10.76 4.35 6.53
CA PRO A 118 10.92 2.90 6.29
C PRO A 118 10.92 2.07 7.58
N ALA A 119 11.63 2.53 8.61
CA ALA A 119 11.72 1.81 9.89
C ALA A 119 10.41 1.83 10.68
N GLU A 120 9.65 2.93 10.64
CA GLU A 120 8.32 3.01 11.25
C GLU A 120 7.34 2.08 10.56
N ARG A 121 7.34 2.06 9.22
CA ARG A 121 6.45 1.22 8.42
C ARG A 121 6.71 -0.26 8.70
N VAL A 122 7.98 -0.68 8.69
CA VAL A 122 8.34 -2.08 8.99
C VAL A 122 7.95 -2.46 10.43
N ALA A 123 8.24 -1.60 11.41
CA ALA A 123 7.86 -1.86 12.81
C ALA A 123 6.34 -1.99 12.99
N PHE A 124 5.58 -1.09 12.38
CA PHE A 124 4.12 -1.08 12.44
C PHE A 124 3.51 -2.28 11.72
N VAL A 125 3.88 -2.55 10.47
CA VAL A 125 3.30 -3.64 9.70
C VAL A 125 3.58 -4.98 10.36
N LEU A 126 4.83 -5.27 10.74
CA LEU A 126 5.17 -6.56 11.37
C LEU A 126 4.44 -6.77 12.69
N HIS A 127 4.33 -5.73 13.52
CA HIS A 127 3.71 -5.87 14.83
C HIS A 127 2.18 -5.82 14.75
N ASP A 128 1.61 -4.78 14.15
CA ASP A 128 0.19 -4.48 14.21
C ASP A 128 -0.64 -5.34 13.26
N ALA A 129 -0.10 -5.71 12.09
CA ALA A 129 -0.82 -6.56 11.12
C ALA A 129 -0.48 -8.05 11.24
N PHE A 130 0.72 -8.38 11.72
CA PHE A 130 1.22 -9.77 11.76
C PHE A 130 1.62 -10.28 13.14
N ALA A 131 1.38 -9.49 14.20
CA ALA A 131 1.64 -9.88 15.59
C ALA A 131 3.09 -10.34 15.87
N VAL A 132 4.06 -9.85 15.10
CA VAL A 132 5.47 -10.20 15.31
C VAL A 132 6.00 -9.53 16.59
N PRO A 133 6.68 -10.28 17.48
CA PRO A 133 7.28 -9.71 18.68
C PRO A 133 8.35 -8.66 18.37
N PHE A 134 8.49 -7.65 19.23
CA PHE A 134 9.50 -6.59 19.04
C PHE A 134 10.94 -7.09 19.08
N ASP A 135 11.20 -8.23 19.72
CA ASP A 135 12.51 -8.86 19.74
C ASP A 135 12.89 -9.42 18.36
N ASP A 136 11.92 -9.92 17.60
CA ASP A 136 12.14 -10.35 16.22
C ASP A 136 12.25 -9.15 15.27
N ILE A 137 11.43 -8.12 15.48
CA ILE A 137 11.48 -6.87 14.70
C ILE A 137 12.82 -6.16 14.90
N ALA A 138 13.40 -6.23 16.09
CA ALA A 138 14.74 -5.70 16.40
C ALA A 138 15.80 -6.30 15.47
N ASN A 139 15.73 -7.60 15.19
CA ASN A 139 16.63 -8.28 14.25
C ASN A 139 16.44 -7.79 12.81
N VAL A 140 15.21 -7.47 12.40
CA VAL A 140 14.93 -6.90 11.06
C VAL A 140 15.48 -5.49 10.92
N LEU A 141 15.26 -4.65 11.94
CA LEU A 141 15.62 -3.24 11.90
C LEU A 141 17.08 -2.95 12.29
N GLY A 142 17.78 -3.91 12.89
CA GLY A 142 19.10 -3.69 13.49
C GLY A 142 19.05 -2.68 14.63
N ARG A 143 18.01 -2.76 15.48
CA ARG A 143 17.75 -1.82 16.58
C ARG A 143 17.36 -2.57 17.85
N THR A 144 17.30 -1.87 18.98
CA THR A 144 16.81 -2.46 20.23
C THR A 144 15.28 -2.65 20.19
N PRO A 145 14.72 -3.65 20.91
CA PRO A 145 13.26 -3.85 20.98
C PRO A 145 12.52 -2.61 21.50
N ALA A 146 13.14 -1.85 22.41
CA ALA A 146 12.61 -0.59 22.90
C ALA A 146 12.50 0.48 21.80
N ALA A 147 13.52 0.61 20.95
CA ALA A 147 13.47 1.52 19.80
C ALA A 147 12.39 1.09 18.79
N CYS A 148 12.22 -0.22 18.57
CA CYS A 148 11.15 -0.74 17.70
C CYS A 148 9.75 -0.41 18.25
N ARG A 149 9.54 -0.51 19.57
CA ARG A 149 8.30 -0.08 20.23
C ARG A 149 8.00 1.41 20.00
N GLN A 150 9.02 2.25 20.11
CA GLN A 150 8.87 3.69 19.86
C GLN A 150 8.50 3.98 18.40
N LEU A 151 9.14 3.30 17.44
CA LEU A 151 8.82 3.41 16.01
C LEU A 151 7.37 3.01 15.71
N ALA A 152 6.92 1.86 16.24
CA ALA A 152 5.53 1.41 16.06
C ALA A 152 4.53 2.39 16.72
N SER A 153 4.85 2.90 17.90
CA SER A 153 4.04 3.92 18.58
C SER A 153 3.94 5.23 17.76
N ALA A 154 5.04 5.68 17.17
CA ALA A 154 5.07 6.86 16.30
C ALA A 154 4.25 6.64 15.02
N ALA A 155 4.38 5.46 14.41
CA ALA A 155 3.57 5.06 13.26
C ALA A 155 2.07 5.09 13.61
N ARG A 156 1.64 4.48 14.72
CA ARG A 156 0.24 4.51 15.17
C ARG A 156 -0.31 5.92 15.30
N ARG A 157 0.46 6.84 15.90
CA ARG A 157 0.03 8.23 16.01
C ARG A 157 -0.22 8.84 14.63
N ARG A 158 0.68 8.64 13.66
CA ARG A 158 0.48 9.14 12.29
C ARG A 158 -0.72 8.50 11.60
N VAL A 159 -0.92 7.19 11.78
CA VAL A 159 -2.07 6.47 11.21
C VAL A 159 -3.40 6.96 11.83
N HIS A 160 -3.42 7.25 13.14
CA HIS A 160 -4.61 7.75 13.83
C HIS A 160 -4.89 9.24 13.61
N ASP A 161 -3.83 10.06 13.46
CA ASP A 161 -3.96 11.49 13.17
C ASP A 161 -4.54 11.72 11.78
N ASP A 162 -4.32 10.80 10.83
CA ASP A 162 -5.09 10.74 9.59
C ASP A 162 -6.47 10.09 9.86
N ARG A 163 -7.35 10.89 10.49
CA ARG A 163 -8.67 10.52 11.07
C ARG A 163 -9.71 9.90 10.10
N ARG A 164 -9.31 9.50 8.90
CA ARG A 164 -10.18 8.92 7.87
C ARG A 164 -10.06 7.40 7.92
N GLY A 165 -10.58 6.80 8.99
CA GLY A 165 -10.71 5.34 9.07
C GLY A 165 -11.56 4.79 7.92
N PRO A 166 -11.41 3.52 7.55
CA PRO A 166 -12.19 2.91 6.48
C PRO A 166 -13.69 2.97 6.81
N SER A 167 -14.50 3.49 5.89
CA SER A 167 -15.96 3.45 5.97
C SER A 167 -16.47 2.01 5.86
N ALA A 168 -17.63 1.72 6.45
CA ALA A 168 -18.31 0.44 6.26
C ALA A 168 -18.51 0.16 4.74
N PRO A 169 -18.33 -1.09 4.26
CA PRO A 169 -18.39 -1.42 2.82
C PRO A 169 -19.64 -0.88 2.13
N ASP A 170 -20.82 -1.08 2.72
CA ASP A 170 -22.10 -0.62 2.16
C ASP A 170 -22.20 0.91 2.03
N THR A 171 -21.49 1.65 2.90
CA THR A 171 -21.43 3.11 2.82
C THR A 171 -20.47 3.54 1.72
N HIS A 172 -19.31 2.88 1.62
CA HIS A 172 -18.35 3.11 0.55
C HIS A 172 -18.99 2.91 -0.83
N ASP A 173 -19.61 1.75 -1.04
CA ASP A 173 -20.28 1.34 -2.26
C ASP A 173 -21.35 2.33 -2.73
N ARG A 174 -22.19 2.77 -1.79
CA ARG A 174 -23.27 3.72 -2.06
C ARG A 174 -22.73 5.08 -2.48
N VAL A 175 -21.69 5.57 -1.78
CA VAL A 175 -21.04 6.85 -2.09
C VAL A 175 -20.33 6.78 -3.43
N VAL A 176 -19.63 5.69 -3.73
CA VAL A 176 -18.98 5.47 -5.04
C VAL A 176 -20.01 5.47 -6.16
N ARG A 177 -21.13 4.72 -6.02
CA ARG A 177 -22.19 4.71 -7.04
C ARG A 177 -22.80 6.10 -7.26
N ALA A 178 -23.09 6.84 -6.19
CA ALA A 178 -23.61 8.19 -6.28
C ALA A 178 -22.60 9.16 -6.95
N PHE A 179 -21.32 9.04 -6.61
CA PHE A 179 -20.25 9.84 -7.21
C PHE A 179 -20.11 9.59 -8.70
N VAL A 180 -20.10 8.32 -9.13
CA VAL A 180 -20.03 7.95 -10.55
C VAL A 180 -21.22 8.49 -11.33
N ALA A 181 -22.43 8.35 -10.78
CA ALA A 181 -23.65 8.88 -11.41
C ALA A 181 -23.60 10.40 -11.57
N ALA A 182 -23.19 11.13 -10.53
CA ALA A 182 -23.06 12.59 -10.59
C ALA A 182 -21.98 13.05 -11.58
N ALA A 183 -20.82 12.37 -11.60
CA ALA A 183 -19.74 12.67 -12.54
C ALA A 183 -20.13 12.41 -13.99
N ALA A 184 -20.76 11.25 -14.28
CA ALA A 184 -21.22 10.92 -15.62
C ALA A 184 -22.36 11.82 -16.10
N GLY A 185 -23.22 12.28 -15.18
CA GLY A 185 -24.33 13.18 -15.47
C GLY A 185 -23.95 14.66 -15.57
N GLY A 186 -22.71 15.04 -15.26
CA GLY A 186 -22.29 16.45 -15.25
C GLY A 186 -22.80 17.25 -14.05
N ASP A 187 -23.28 16.60 -12.99
CA ASP A 187 -23.94 17.25 -11.85
C ASP A 187 -22.91 17.74 -10.82
N LEU A 188 -22.56 19.02 -10.94
CA LEU A 188 -21.58 19.67 -10.06
C LEU A 188 -22.08 19.75 -8.61
N ASP A 189 -23.36 20.02 -8.38
CA ASP A 189 -23.89 20.24 -7.05
C ASP A 189 -24.00 18.91 -6.28
N ALA A 190 -24.44 17.85 -6.96
CA ALA A 190 -24.43 16.50 -6.40
C ALA A 190 -23.01 16.03 -6.08
N LEU A 191 -22.02 16.32 -6.94
CA LEU A 191 -20.62 16.02 -6.63
C LEU A 191 -20.16 16.79 -5.40
N VAL A 192 -20.36 18.11 -5.32
CA VAL A 192 -19.92 18.90 -4.17
C VAL A 192 -20.58 18.43 -2.87
N ALA A 193 -21.86 18.02 -2.91
CA ALA A 193 -22.58 17.50 -1.75
C ALA A 193 -22.03 16.15 -1.23
N LEU A 194 -21.45 15.33 -2.12
CA LEU A 194 -20.85 14.04 -1.77
C LEU A 194 -19.42 14.18 -1.20
N LEU A 195 -18.73 15.28 -1.49
CA LEU A 195 -17.33 15.45 -1.13
C LEU A 195 -17.16 16.15 0.23
N ALA A 196 -16.20 15.65 1.01
CA ALA A 196 -15.78 16.35 2.22
C ALA A 196 -15.23 17.75 1.88
N PRO A 197 -15.48 18.80 2.69
CA PRO A 197 -15.00 20.15 2.43
C PRO A 197 -13.47 20.23 2.23
N ASP A 198 -12.73 19.41 2.96
CA ASP A 198 -11.27 19.31 2.98
C ASP A 198 -10.70 18.22 2.04
N ILE A 199 -11.51 17.69 1.11
CA ILE A 199 -11.09 16.66 0.17
C ILE A 199 -9.84 17.09 -0.62
N THR A 200 -8.96 16.13 -0.86
CA THR A 200 -7.79 16.31 -1.72
C THR A 200 -7.80 15.24 -2.81
N LEU A 201 -7.77 15.66 -4.07
CA LEU A 201 -7.53 14.78 -5.20
C LEU A 201 -6.03 14.77 -5.49
N VAL A 202 -5.45 13.57 -5.49
CA VAL A 202 -4.06 13.30 -5.88
C VAL A 202 -4.10 12.36 -7.07
N SER A 203 -3.33 12.67 -8.11
CA SER A 203 -3.13 11.77 -9.24
C SER A 203 -1.66 11.44 -9.38
N ASP A 204 -1.35 10.17 -9.61
CA ASP A 204 -0.02 9.77 -10.05
C ASP A 204 0.14 10.15 -11.54
N GLY A 205 1.28 10.77 -11.86
CA GLY A 205 1.44 11.56 -13.07
C GLY A 205 2.90 11.83 -13.41
N GLY A 206 3.66 10.78 -13.71
CA GLY A 206 5.08 10.83 -14.08
C GLY A 206 5.38 11.32 -15.51
N GLY A 207 4.63 12.29 -16.03
CA GLY A 207 4.94 12.99 -17.30
C GLY A 207 4.63 12.27 -18.62
N ARG A 208 4.07 11.06 -18.60
CA ARG A 208 3.63 10.31 -19.81
C ARG A 208 2.15 10.46 -20.16
N VAL A 209 1.30 10.76 -19.17
CA VAL A 209 -0.15 10.98 -19.33
C VAL A 209 -0.55 12.30 -18.67
N SER A 210 -1.62 12.93 -19.17
CA SER A 210 -2.14 14.17 -18.59
C SER A 210 -2.79 13.86 -17.24
N ALA A 211 -2.09 14.23 -16.16
CA ALA A 211 -2.54 14.09 -14.78
C ALA A 211 -2.31 15.40 -14.03
N ALA A 212 -3.08 15.64 -12.96
CA ALA A 212 -2.85 16.81 -12.11
C ALA A 212 -1.49 16.66 -11.39
N ARG A 213 -0.52 17.49 -11.80
CA ARG A 213 0.83 17.50 -11.20
C ARG A 213 0.84 17.92 -9.73
N ASN A 214 -0.14 18.73 -9.32
CA ASN A 214 -0.28 19.23 -7.96
C ASN A 214 -1.60 18.73 -7.36
N PRO A 215 -1.63 18.41 -6.04
CA PRO A 215 -2.86 18.04 -5.37
C PRO A 215 -3.96 19.11 -5.50
N VAL A 216 -5.16 18.71 -5.89
CA VAL A 216 -6.32 19.60 -5.99
C VAL A 216 -7.08 19.54 -4.66
N ARG A 217 -7.15 20.66 -3.94
CA ARG A 217 -7.77 20.75 -2.61
C ARG A 217 -9.13 21.44 -2.64
N GLY A 218 -10.08 20.89 -1.91
CA GLY A 218 -11.42 21.43 -1.68
C GLY A 218 -12.48 20.88 -2.64
N ALA A 219 -13.66 20.59 -2.09
CA ALA A 219 -14.78 19.93 -2.80
C ALA A 219 -15.10 20.59 -4.15
N ASN A 220 -15.21 21.92 -4.15
CA ASN A 220 -15.55 22.71 -5.34
C ASN A 220 -14.51 22.63 -6.47
N ARG A 221 -13.21 22.54 -6.12
CA ARG A 221 -12.13 22.44 -7.12
C ARG A 221 -12.01 21.03 -7.65
N VAL A 222 -12.15 20.04 -6.76
CA VAL A 222 -12.13 18.62 -7.12
C VAL A 222 -13.30 18.26 -8.03
N ALA A 223 -14.52 18.67 -7.69
CA ALA A 223 -15.70 18.37 -8.50
C ALA A 223 -15.58 18.93 -9.93
N ARG A 224 -15.17 20.19 -10.08
CA ARG A 224 -14.91 20.80 -11.41
C ARG A 224 -13.81 20.08 -12.19
N PHE A 225 -12.75 19.67 -11.51
CA PHE A 225 -11.65 18.94 -12.14
C PHE A 225 -12.12 17.58 -12.68
N VAL A 226 -12.90 16.83 -11.89
CA VAL A 226 -13.49 15.55 -12.29
C VAL A 226 -14.35 15.73 -13.55
N LEU A 227 -15.31 16.67 -13.52
CA LEU A 227 -16.16 16.95 -14.68
C LEU A 227 -15.37 17.35 -15.93
N GLY A 228 -14.31 18.15 -15.76
CA GLY A 228 -13.43 18.55 -16.86
C GLY A 228 -12.71 17.38 -17.54
N ILE A 229 -12.37 16.32 -16.79
CA ILE A 229 -11.79 15.09 -17.36
C ILE A 229 -12.84 14.30 -18.12
N THR A 230 -14.05 14.15 -17.56
CA THR A 230 -15.13 13.34 -18.16
C THR A 230 -15.56 13.90 -19.52
N VAL A 231 -15.64 15.23 -19.63
CA VAL A 231 -15.92 15.91 -20.91
C VAL A 231 -14.81 15.63 -21.93
N LYS A 232 -13.53 15.73 -21.52
CA LYS A 232 -12.38 15.52 -22.41
C LYS A 232 -12.21 14.07 -22.88
N SER A 233 -12.69 13.09 -22.11
CA SER A 233 -12.71 11.68 -22.49
C SER A 233 -13.81 11.31 -23.48
N THR A 234 -14.80 12.19 -23.70
CA THR A 234 -15.87 11.96 -24.69
C THR A 234 -15.47 12.45 -26.09
N ASP A 235 -14.43 13.30 -26.18
CA ASP A 235 -13.89 13.88 -27.43
C ASP A 235 -12.67 13.11 -27.99
N LEU A 236 -12.37 11.92 -27.45
CA LEU A 236 -11.33 10.97 -27.93
C LEU A 236 -11.98 9.68 -28.41
#